data_AF-A0ABD0ZJS3-F1
#
_entry.id   AF-A0ABD0ZJS3-F1
#
_cell.length_a   1.000
_cell.length_b   1.000
_cell.length_c   1.000
_cell.angle_alpha   90.00
_cell.angle_beta   90.00
_cell.angle_gamma   90.00
#
_symmetry.space_group_name_H-M   'P 1'
#
loop_
_entity.id
_entity.type
_entity.pdbx_description
1 polymer ?
#
loop_
_entity_poly.entity_id
_entity_poly.type
_entity_poly.pdbx_seq_one_letter_code
_entity_poly.pdbx_strand_id
1 'polypeptide(L)'
;MGASRLSRFAIDDERRMKVVEMGGAKELLQMLGTAKDDKTRKEALKALAALSKSDEAANFLGSNGALSIVKSTPDSLEDSDISTYKSNILKKLDGENIAVSSN
;
A
#
# COMPACT_ATOMS: atom_id res chain seq x y z
N MET A 1 8.17 9.29 15.84
CA MET A 1 8.71 9.93 14.62
C MET A 1 7.59 9.96 13.59
N GLY A 2 7.24 11.12 12.99
CA GLY A 2 6.01 11.27 12.21
C GLY A 2 6.14 10.85 10.75
N ALA A 3 5.09 10.21 10.21
CA ALA A 3 4.94 9.77 8.81
C ALA A 3 5.25 10.88 7.79
N SER A 4 5.12 12.15 8.19
CA SER A 4 5.41 13.34 7.40
C SER A 4 6.86 13.47 6.91
N ARG A 5 7.83 12.76 7.53
CA ARG A 5 9.23 12.72 7.05
C ARG A 5 9.55 11.52 6.15
N LEU A 6 8.74 10.46 6.20
CA LEU A 6 8.95 9.27 5.37
C LEU A 6 8.63 9.56 3.89
N SER A 7 7.64 10.42 3.63
CA SER A 7 7.22 10.78 2.26
C SER A 7 8.28 11.53 1.46
N ARG A 8 9.23 12.22 2.11
CA ARG A 8 10.29 13.00 1.44
C ARG A 8 11.52 12.17 1.08
N PHE A 9 11.67 10.94 1.59
CA PHE A 9 12.82 10.09 1.28
C PHE A 9 12.58 9.07 0.15
N ALA A 10 11.33 8.83 -0.25
CA ALA A 10 10.93 7.73 -1.15
C ALA A 10 10.99 8.06 -2.67
N ILE A 11 12.06 8.71 -3.14
CA ILE A 11 12.21 9.03 -4.57
C ILE A 11 12.81 7.86 -5.37
N ASP A 12 13.64 7.01 -4.75
CA ASP A 12 14.36 5.91 -5.41
C ASP A 12 13.82 4.52 -5.04
N ASP A 13 13.82 3.57 -5.99
CA ASP A 13 13.33 2.18 -5.77
C ASP A 13 14.09 1.49 -4.63
N GLU A 14 15.38 1.76 -4.51
CA GLU A 14 16.22 1.29 -3.39
C GLU A 14 15.69 1.75 -2.02
N ARG A 15 15.19 3.00 -1.93
CA ARG A 15 14.66 3.54 -0.68
C ARG A 15 13.26 3.01 -0.39
N ARG A 16 12.48 2.71 -1.42
CA ARG A 16 11.18 2.00 -1.28
C ARG A 16 11.43 0.58 -0.74
N MET A 17 12.40 -0.14 -1.29
CA MET A 17 12.84 -1.46 -0.81
C MET A 17 13.33 -1.41 0.64
N LYS A 18 14.14 -0.43 1.05
CA LYS A 18 14.55 -0.29 2.47
C LYS A 18 13.38 -0.14 3.44
N VAL A 19 12.31 0.55 3.04
CA VAL A 19 11.08 0.67 3.88
C VAL A 19 10.36 -0.68 3.98
N VAL A 20 10.38 -1.49 2.91
CA VAL A 20 9.85 -2.87 2.94
C VAL A 20 10.73 -3.76 3.82
N GLU A 21 12.06 -3.72 3.65
CA GLU A 21 13.05 -4.50 4.39
C GLU A 21 13.06 -4.19 5.89
N MET A 22 12.85 -2.93 6.28
CA MET A 22 12.71 -2.52 7.68
C MET A 22 11.36 -2.91 8.30
N GLY A 23 10.46 -3.59 7.56
CA GLY A 23 9.15 -4.01 8.05
C GLY A 23 8.05 -2.94 7.93
N GLY A 24 8.36 -1.77 7.35
CA GLY A 24 7.41 -0.66 7.20
C GLY A 24 6.18 -1.02 6.37
N ALA A 25 6.32 -1.92 5.38
CA ALA A 25 5.18 -2.42 4.61
C ALA A 25 4.17 -3.20 5.48
N LYS A 26 4.65 -4.06 6.39
CA LYS A 26 3.79 -4.79 7.33
C LYS A 26 3.13 -3.86 8.35
N GLU A 27 3.88 -2.89 8.87
CA GLU A 27 3.33 -1.87 9.77
C GLU A 27 2.24 -1.03 9.11
N LEU A 28 2.41 -0.66 7.84
CA LEU A 28 1.39 0.06 7.07
C LEU A 28 0.12 -0.78 6.85
N LEU A 29 0.25 -2.09 6.60
CA LEU A 29 -0.89 -2.99 6.50
C LEU A 29 -1.61 -3.15 7.84
N GLN A 30 -0.86 -3.29 8.93
CA GLN A 30 -1.42 -3.34 10.29
C GLN A 30 -2.11 -2.02 10.65
N MET A 31 -1.51 -0.88 10.30
CA MET A 31 -2.09 0.45 10.50
C MET A 31 -3.41 0.57 9.72
N LEU A 32 -3.43 0.16 8.46
CA LEU A 32 -4.65 0.19 7.64
C LEU A 32 -5.75 -0.71 8.24
N GLY A 33 -5.41 -1.91 8.68
CA GLY A 33 -6.36 -2.85 9.29
C GLY A 33 -6.90 -2.43 10.66
N THR A 34 -6.21 -1.53 11.37
CA THR A 34 -6.62 -1.04 12.71
C THR A 34 -7.15 0.40 12.69
N ALA A 35 -7.08 1.09 11.56
CA ALA A 35 -7.47 2.49 11.42
C ALA A 35 -8.99 2.70 11.59
N LYS A 36 -9.36 3.60 12.51
CA LYS A 36 -10.76 3.96 12.77
C LYS A 36 -11.20 5.22 12.04
N ASP A 37 -10.29 6.13 11.75
CA ASP A 37 -10.52 7.39 11.05
C ASP A 37 -10.03 7.37 9.60
N ASP A 38 -10.68 8.18 8.76
CA ASP A 38 -10.36 8.29 7.32
C ASP A 38 -8.97 8.87 7.06
N LYS A 39 -8.49 9.77 7.93
CA LYS A 39 -7.17 10.38 7.80
C LYS A 39 -6.06 9.33 7.89
N THR A 40 -6.13 8.44 8.88
CA THR A 40 -5.16 7.35 9.05
C THR A 40 -5.26 6.33 7.92
N ARG A 41 -6.48 5.96 7.49
CA ARG A 41 -6.69 5.08 6.33
C ARG A 41 -6.04 5.66 5.07
N LYS A 42 -6.27 6.95 4.80
CA LYS A 42 -5.73 7.65 3.64
C LYS A 42 -4.21 7.67 3.63
N GLU A 43 -3.56 8.03 4.72
CA GLU A 43 -2.09 8.08 4.78
C GLU A 43 -1.47 6.68 4.62
N ALA A 44 -2.07 5.65 5.23
CA ALA A 44 -1.64 4.27 5.05
C ALA A 44 -1.80 3.80 3.60
N LEU A 45 -2.97 4.03 3.00
CA LEU A 45 -3.24 3.69 1.60
C LEU A 45 -2.33 4.45 0.63
N LYS A 46 -2.07 5.72 0.89
CA LYS A 46 -1.16 6.53 0.07
C LYS A 46 0.26 5.99 0.08
N ALA A 47 0.75 5.58 1.26
CA ALA A 47 2.06 4.96 1.39
C ALA A 47 2.12 3.59 0.70
N LEU A 48 1.09 2.76 0.89
CA LEU A 48 0.98 1.45 0.21
C LEU A 48 0.91 1.59 -1.31
N ALA A 49 0.16 2.57 -1.82
CA ALA A 49 0.09 2.88 -3.25
C ALA A 49 1.41 3.39 -3.83
N ALA A 50 2.23 4.06 -3.01
CA ALA A 50 3.58 4.46 -3.40
C ALA A 50 4.54 3.25 -3.43
N LEU A 51 4.42 2.33 -2.48
CA LEU A 51 5.20 1.09 -2.44
C LEU A 51 4.84 0.16 -3.59
N SER A 52 3.55 -0.01 -3.89
CA SER A 52 3.09 -0.90 -4.97
C SER A 52 3.57 -0.49 -6.37
N LYS A 53 4.17 0.70 -6.54
CA LYS A 53 4.77 1.09 -7.83
C LYS A 53 5.98 0.21 -8.20
N SER A 54 6.67 -0.37 -7.22
CA SER A 54 7.73 -1.37 -7.43
C SER A 54 7.09 -2.76 -7.46
N ASP A 55 7.45 -3.58 -8.44
CA ASP A 55 6.94 -4.95 -8.59
C ASP A 55 7.35 -5.85 -7.42
N GLU A 56 8.58 -5.70 -6.93
CA GLU A 56 9.08 -6.47 -5.76
C GLU A 56 8.30 -6.12 -4.49
N ALA A 57 8.03 -4.84 -4.27
CA ALA A 57 7.23 -4.38 -3.15
C ALA A 57 5.75 -4.78 -3.31
N ALA A 58 5.20 -4.75 -4.53
CA ALA A 58 3.85 -5.21 -4.83
C ALA A 58 3.68 -6.71 -4.54
N ASN A 59 4.61 -7.56 -4.99
CA ASN A 59 4.66 -8.98 -4.68
C ASN A 59 4.73 -9.24 -3.17
N PHE A 60 5.56 -8.48 -2.45
CA PHE A 60 5.64 -8.59 -1.00
C PHE A 60 4.30 -8.22 -0.35
N LEU A 61 3.68 -7.11 -0.76
CA LEU A 61 2.37 -6.69 -0.24
C LEU A 61 1.30 -7.75 -0.52
N GLY A 62 1.23 -8.27 -1.74
CA GLY A 62 0.32 -9.35 -2.12
C GLY A 62 0.49 -10.59 -1.25
N SER A 63 1.74 -11.04 -1.07
CA SER A 63 2.08 -12.20 -0.23
C SER A 63 1.77 -11.99 1.26
N ASN A 64 1.69 -10.74 1.73
CA ASN A 64 1.34 -10.38 3.11
C ASN A 64 -0.16 -10.04 3.29
N GLY A 65 -1.00 -10.42 2.32
CA GLY A 65 -2.45 -10.25 2.45
C GLY A 65 -2.97 -8.83 2.19
N ALA A 66 -2.16 -7.96 1.58
CA ALA A 66 -2.55 -6.58 1.28
C ALA A 66 -3.86 -6.52 0.47
N LEU A 67 -4.06 -7.45 -0.46
CA LEU A 67 -5.25 -7.51 -1.30
C LEU A 67 -6.53 -7.67 -0.47
N SER A 68 -6.53 -8.53 0.55
CA SER A 68 -7.67 -8.71 1.44
C SER A 68 -7.87 -7.46 2.33
N ILE A 69 -6.81 -6.94 2.93
CA ILE A 69 -6.87 -5.78 3.83
C ILE A 69 -7.38 -4.53 3.09
N VAL A 70 -6.85 -4.27 1.89
CA VAL A 70 -7.24 -3.12 1.06
C VAL A 70 -8.68 -3.27 0.56
N LYS A 71 -9.13 -4.48 0.17
CA LYS A 71 -10.54 -4.71 -0.20
C LYS A 71 -11.50 -4.49 0.98
N SER A 72 -11.12 -4.93 2.18
CA SER A 72 -11.93 -4.79 3.39
C SER A 72 -11.91 -3.38 4.01
N THR A 73 -11.02 -2.50 3.56
CA THR A 73 -10.97 -1.11 4.04
C THR A 73 -12.22 -0.37 3.57
N PRO A 74 -13.00 0.28 4.46
CA PRO A 74 -14.18 1.04 4.06
C PRO A 74 -13.79 2.25 3.21
N ASP A 75 -14.61 2.58 2.23
CA ASP A 75 -14.50 3.84 1.49
C ASP A 75 -14.98 5.01 2.35
N SER A 76 -14.48 6.20 2.05
CA SER A 76 -15.00 7.44 2.65
C SER A 76 -15.99 8.11 1.70
N LEU A 77 -17.05 8.67 2.27
CA LEU A 77 -17.99 9.53 1.55
C LEU A 77 -17.44 10.95 1.34
N GLU A 78 -16.46 11.36 2.14
CA GLU A 78 -15.89 12.71 2.13
C GLU A 78 -14.52 12.75 1.43
N ASP A 79 -13.75 11.65 1.46
CA ASP A 79 -12.39 11.58 0.91
C ASP A 79 -12.28 10.56 -0.24
N SER A 80 -12.45 11.05 -1.46
CA SER A 80 -12.33 10.26 -2.70
C SER A 80 -10.91 9.76 -2.98
N ASP A 81 -9.89 10.26 -2.28
CA ASP A 81 -8.53 9.74 -2.43
C ASP A 81 -8.44 8.30 -1.88
N ILE A 82 -9.25 7.95 -0.87
CA ILE A 82 -9.26 6.60 -0.28
C ILE A 82 -9.64 5.55 -1.33
N SER A 83 -10.76 5.77 -2.03
CA SER A 83 -11.21 4.86 -3.08
C SER A 83 -10.26 4.85 -4.29
N THR A 84 -9.64 5.99 -4.59
CA THR A 84 -8.61 6.12 -5.63
C THR A 84 -7.35 5.30 -5.31
N TYR A 85 -6.79 5.44 -4.10
CA TYR A 85 -5.62 4.68 -3.68
C TYR A 85 -5.91 3.18 -3.57
N LYS A 86 -7.07 2.79 -3.03
CA LYS A 86 -7.52 1.40 -3.04
C LYS A 86 -7.52 0.83 -4.46
N SER A 87 -8.18 1.52 -5.39
CA SER A 87 -8.28 1.06 -6.78
C SER A 87 -6.92 0.91 -7.46
N ASN A 88 -5.98 1.82 -7.20
CA ASN A 88 -4.63 1.75 -7.77
C ASN A 88 -3.83 0.56 -7.22
N ILE A 89 -3.89 0.32 -5.91
CA ILE A 89 -3.23 -0.83 -5.27
C ILE A 89 -3.84 -2.13 -5.80
N LEU A 90 -5.18 -2.23 -5.83
CA LEU A 90 -5.86 -3.44 -6.30
C LEU A 90 -5.54 -3.75 -7.76
N LYS A 91 -5.57 -2.74 -8.66
CA LYS A 91 -5.18 -2.93 -10.06
C LYS A 91 -3.75 -3.46 -10.20
N LYS A 92 -2.83 -2.98 -9.35
CA LYS A 92 -1.43 -3.39 -9.39
C LYS A 92 -1.24 -4.82 -8.87
N LEU A 93 -1.88 -5.15 -7.73
CA LEU A 93 -1.82 -6.50 -7.13
C LEU A 93 -2.60 -7.55 -7.96
N ASP A 94 -3.76 -7.18 -8.53
CA ASP A 94 -4.56 -8.07 -9.39
C ASP A 94 -3.91 -8.22 -10.79
N GLY A 95 -3.26 -7.17 -11.32
CA GLY A 95 -2.54 -7.22 -12.59
C GLY A 95 -1.29 -8.09 -12.56
N GLU A 96 -0.65 -8.21 -11.40
CA GLU A 96 0.50 -9.09 -11.20
C GLU A 96 0.11 -10.58 -11.25
N ASN A 97 -1.14 -10.90 -10.91
CA ASN A 97 -1.68 -12.27 -10.98
C ASN A 97 -1.93 -12.76 -12.41
N ILE A 98 -1.93 -11.86 -13.41
CA ILE A 98 -2.07 -12.22 -14.84
C ILE A 98 -0.71 -12.56 -15.48
N ALA A 99 0.41 -11.99 -14.98
CA ALA A 99 1.73 -12.20 -15.55
C ALA A 99 2.37 -13.55 -15.14
N VAL A 100 1.92 -14.16 -14.04
CA VAL A 100 2.45 -15.44 -13.53
C VAL A 100 1.74 -16.68 -14.08
N SER A 101 0.69 -16.54 -14.90
CA SER A 101 0.00 -17.66 -15.58
C SER A 101 0.50 -17.95 -16.99
N SER A 102 1.66 -17.41 -17.39
CA SER A 102 2.30 -17.74 -18.68
C SER A 102 3.71 -18.26 -18.45
N ASN A 103 3.83 -19.51 -18.01
CA ASN A 103 5.00 -20.34 -18.26
C ASN A 103 4.62 -21.82 -18.24
#